data_AF-A0A2V8YGD6-F1
#
_entry.id   AF-A0A2V8YGD6-F1
#
_cell.length_a   1.000
_cell.length_b   1.000
_cell.length_c   1.000
_cell.angle_alpha   90.00
_cell.angle_beta   90.00
_cell.angle_gamma   90.00
#
_symmetry.space_group_name_H-M   'P 1'
#
loop_
_entity.id
_entity.type
_entity.pdbx_description
1 polymer ?
#
loop_
_entity_poly.entity_id
_entity_poly.type
_entity_poly.pdbx_seq_one_letter_code
_entity_poly.pdbx_strand_id
1 'polypeptide(L)' 'MSKTGKSSSSALKKPRAAKSDPTQEEIARRAYEIYLERGGAPGHELEDWTQAERELLEKSSKPRGKAGPTLVAA' A
#
# COMPACT_ATOMS: atom_id res chain seq x y z
N MET A 1 22.96 -28.64 1.60
CA MET A 1 22.90 -27.16 1.68
C MET A 1 21.44 -26.75 1.66
N SER A 2 20.91 -26.28 2.80
CA SER A 2 19.49 -25.94 2.96
C SER A 2 19.41 -24.86 4.05
N LYS A 3 18.53 -23.84 3.98
CA LYS A 3 17.11 -23.93 3.63
C LYS A 3 16.64 -22.72 2.84
N THR A 4 15.67 -22.93 1.94
CA THR A 4 14.86 -21.87 1.36
C THR A 4 13.98 -21.22 2.44
N GLY A 5 14.18 -19.92 2.66
CA GLY A 5 13.50 -19.13 3.70
C GLY A 5 12.59 -18.05 3.12
N LYS A 6 11.52 -18.49 2.46
CA LYS A 6 10.16 -17.93 2.60
C LYS A 6 10.06 -16.49 3.17
N SER A 7 10.05 -15.48 2.29
CA SER A 7 9.55 -14.14 2.65
C SER A 7 8.05 -14.24 2.94
N SER A 8 7.73 -14.52 4.20
CA SER A 8 6.38 -14.83 4.67
C SER A 8 5.79 -13.61 5.36
N SER A 9 5.46 -12.56 4.61
CA SER A 9 4.63 -11.46 5.14
C SER A 9 3.84 -10.72 4.08
N SER A 10 2.75 -11.32 3.61
CA SER A 10 1.56 -10.55 3.17
C SER A 10 0.28 -11.39 3.25
N ALA A 11 0.11 -12.09 4.38
CA ALA A 11 -1.10 -12.84 4.71
C ALA A 11 -1.87 -12.23 5.90
N LEU A 12 -1.65 -10.94 6.19
CA LEU A 12 -2.41 -10.19 7.20
C LEU A 12 -3.05 -8.95 6.57
N LYS A 13 -4.27 -9.20 6.06
CA LYS A 13 -5.41 -8.29 5.95
C LYS A 13 -5.10 -6.90 5.39
N LYS A 14 -5.47 -6.73 4.12
CA LYS A 14 -5.87 -5.44 3.55
C LYS A 14 -7.10 -4.95 4.37
N PRO A 15 -7.01 -3.91 5.22
CA PRO A 15 -8.23 -3.21 5.59
C PRO A 15 -8.84 -2.69 4.29
N ARG A 16 -10.14 -2.90 4.11
CA ARG A 16 -10.86 -2.25 3.01
C ARG A 16 -10.79 -0.75 3.29
N ALA A 17 -10.41 0.04 2.30
CA ALA A 17 -10.29 1.50 2.40
C ALA A 17 -11.55 2.11 3.03
N ALA A 18 -11.49 2.32 4.35
CA ALA A 18 -12.30 3.30 5.02
C ALA A 18 -11.78 4.67 4.58
N LYS A 19 -12.67 5.66 4.49
CA LYS A 19 -12.40 6.97 3.89
C LYS A 19 -11.65 7.90 4.84
N SER A 20 -10.70 7.36 5.58
CA SER A 20 -9.91 8.01 6.60
C SER A 20 -8.46 8.10 6.14
N ASP A 21 -7.73 9.07 6.67
CA ASP A 21 -6.28 9.17 6.53
C ASP A 21 -5.59 7.84 6.90
N PRO A 22 -4.55 7.43 6.16
CA PRO A 22 -3.91 6.15 6.37
C PRO A 22 -3.29 6.07 7.77
N THR A 23 -3.47 4.92 8.41
CA THR A 23 -2.89 4.70 9.73
C THR A 23 -1.37 4.63 9.66
N GLN A 24 -0.71 4.99 10.76
CA GLN A 24 0.75 4.94 10.87
C GLN A 24 1.31 3.52 10.57
N GLU A 25 0.55 2.48 10.91
CA GLU A 25 0.85 1.07 10.62
C GLU A 25 0.68 0.69 9.14
N GLU A 26 -0.16 1.38 8.38
CA GLU A 26 -0.24 1.23 6.92
C GLU A 26 0.94 1.92 6.23
N ILE A 27 1.29 3.13 6.66
CA ILE A 27 2.43 3.88 6.15
C ILE A 27 3.72 3.11 6.42
N ALA A 28 3.95 2.65 7.66
CA ALA A 28 5.13 1.86 8.02
C ALA A 28 5.26 0.56 7.21
N ARG A 29 4.15 -0.14 6.94
CA ARG A 29 4.17 -1.34 6.07
C ARG A 29 4.55 -1.00 4.64
N ARG A 30 3.95 0.04 4.05
CA ARG A 30 4.26 0.42 2.66
C ARG A 30 5.68 0.99 2.53
N ALA A 31 6.18 1.69 3.54
CA ALA A 31 7.57 2.17 3.60
C ALA A 31 8.56 1.00 3.64
N TYR A 32 8.27 -0.03 4.43
CA TYR A 32 9.07 -1.25 4.46
C TYR A 32 9.04 -2.02 3.14
N GLU A 33 7.89 -2.06 2.44
CA GLU A 33 7.83 -2.59 1.07
C GLU A 33 8.76 -1.80 0.12
N ILE A 34 8.72 -0.47 0.14
CA ILE A 34 9.57 0.39 -0.71
C ILE A 34 11.07 0.18 -0.38
N TYR A 35 11.43 0.11 0.90
CA TYR A 35 12.79 -0.23 1.36
C TYR A 35 13.28 -1.56 0.76
N LEU A 36 12.43 -2.60 0.75
CA LEU A 36 12.76 -3.88 0.13
C LEU A 36 12.84 -3.79 -1.40
N GLU A 37 11.93 -3.05 -2.06
CA GLU A 37 11.96 -2.80 -3.51
C GLU A 37 13.26 -2.08 -3.93
N ARG A 38 13.80 -1.20 -3.09
CA ARG A 38 15.10 -0.50 -3.29
C ARG A 38 16.33 -1.37 -2.96
N GLY A 39 16.15 -2.64 -2.59
CA GLY A 39 17.24 -3.55 -2.23
C GLY A 39 17.75 -3.42 -0.79
N GLY A 40 17.01 -2.77 0.10
CA GLY A 40 17.30 -2.72 1.53
C GLY A 40 18.45 -1.80 1.93
N ALA A 41 18.66 -0.69 1.22
CA ALA A 41 19.64 0.31 1.62
C ALA A 41 19.15 1.12 2.84
N PRO A 42 19.97 1.36 3.88
CA PRO A 42 19.62 2.26 4.98
C PRO A 42 19.67 3.74 4.54
N GLY A 43 19.11 4.64 5.36
CA GLY A 43 19.27 6.10 5.20
C GLY A 43 18.20 6.85 4.39
N HIS A 44 17.30 6.14 3.70
CA HIS A 44 16.15 6.76 3.00
C HIS A 44 14.82 6.47 3.69
N GLU A 45 14.83 6.04 4.95
CA GLU A 45 13.64 5.63 5.72
C GLU A 45 12.56 6.72 5.75
N LEU A 46 12.96 7.99 5.83
CA LEU A 46 12.08 9.17 5.75
C LEU A 46 11.48 9.36 4.35
N GLU A 47 12.24 9.15 3.28
CA GLU A 47 11.72 9.22 1.91
C GLU A 47 10.75 8.07 1.62
N ASP A 48 11.13 6.85 2.00
CA ASP A 48 10.31 5.65 1.89
C ASP A 48 8.97 5.85 2.65
N TRP A 49 9.00 6.48 3.82
CA TRP A 49 7.83 6.85 4.63
C TRP A 49 6.95 7.94 3.96
N THR A 50 7.53 9.06 3.54
CA THR A 50 6.79 10.14 2.87
C THR A 50 6.24 9.72 1.51
N GLN A 51 6.88 8.76 0.83
CA GLN A 51 6.33 8.14 -0.38
C GLN A 51 5.18 7.17 -0.05
N ALA A 52 5.32 6.35 0.98
CA ALA A 52 4.27 5.44 1.45
C ALA A 52 2.98 6.19 1.84
N GLU A 53 3.10 7.30 2.57
CA GLU A 53 1.96 8.15 2.95
C GLU A 53 1.22 8.68 1.73
N ARG A 54 1.94 9.28 0.77
CA ARG A 54 1.36 9.79 -0.49
C ARG A 54 0.66 8.70 -1.29
N GLU A 55 1.29 7.54 -1.48
CA GLU A 55 0.69 6.41 -2.17
C GLU A 55 -0.61 5.93 -1.51
N LEU A 56 -0.67 5.94 -0.17
CA LEU A 56 -1.85 5.53 0.57
C LEU A 56 -2.97 6.58 0.52
N LEU A 57 -2.62 7.88 0.57
CA LEU A 57 -3.56 8.98 0.30
C LEU A 57 -4.19 8.85 -1.09
N GLU A 58 -3.39 8.58 -2.13
CA GLU A 58 -3.90 8.37 -3.50
C GLU A 58 -4.78 7.11 -3.61
N LYS A 59 -4.39 6.01 -2.96
CA LYS A 59 -5.18 4.77 -2.94
C LYS A 59 -6.52 4.92 -2.20
N SER A 60 -6.56 5.71 -1.11
CA SER A 60 -7.78 5.95 -0.32
C SER A 60 -8.69 7.01 -0.96
N SER A 61 -8.12 8.05 -1.57
CA SER A 61 -8.86 9.09 -2.30
C SER A 61 -9.38 8.63 -3.67
N LYS A 62 -8.95 7.47 -4.17
CA LYS A 62 -9.53 6.79 -5.32
C LYS A 62 -10.51 5.70 -4.89
N PRO A 63 -11.78 6.01 -4.55
CA PRO A 63 -12.81 5.01 -4.76
C PRO A 63 -12.77 4.68 -6.25
N ARG A 64 -12.42 3.45 -6.59
CA ARG A 64 -12.79 2.90 -7.91
C ARG A 64 -14.30 2.92 -7.96
N GLY A 65 -14.84 3.98 -8.55
CA GLY A 65 -16.26 4.14 -8.79
C GLY A 65 -16.75 2.91 -9.54
N LYS A 66 -17.45 2.03 -8.83
CA LYS A 66 -18.27 0.98 -9.42
C LYS A 66 -19.54 1.65 -9.93
N ALA A 67 -19.42 2.28 -11.09
CA ALA A 67 -20.54 2.68 -11.93
C ALA A 67 -20.04 2.68 -13.38
N GLY A 68 -20.36 1.62 -14.12
CA GLY A 68 -20.41 1.76 -15.57
C GLY A 68 -21.65 2.60 -15.93
N PRO A 69 -21.61 3.40 -17.00
CA PRO A 69 -22.80 4.09 -17.47
C PRO A 69 -23.74 3.10 -18.17
N THR A 70 -24.61 2.45 -17.39
CA THR A 70 -25.90 1.96 -17.89
C THR A 70 -26.94 3.05 -17.61
N LEU A 71 -27.30 3.81 -18.66
CA LEU A 71 -28.40 4.79 -18.83
C LEU A 71 -28.04 5.53 -20.15
N VAL A 72 -28.87 5.77 -21.17
CA VAL A 72 -30.34 5.75 -21.44
C VAL A 72 -30.49 5.30 -22.94
N ALA A 73 -31.61 4.87 -23.55
CA ALA A 73 -33.06 4.95 -23.33
C ALA A 73 -33.70 3.52 -23.31
N ALA A 74 -35.00 3.20 -23.40
CA ALA A 74 -36.26 3.80 -23.92
C ALA A 74 -36.45 3.80 -25.45
#